data_AF-A0A3D1PB75-F1
#
_entry.id   AF-A0A3D1PB75-F1
#
_cell.length_a   1.000
_cell.length_b   1.000
_cell.length_c   1.000
_cell.angle_alpha   90.00
_cell.angle_beta   90.00
_cell.angle_gamma   90.00
#
_symmetry.space_group_name_H-M   'P 1'
#
loop_
_entity.id
_entity.type
_entity.pdbx_description
1 polymer ?
#
loop_
_entity_poly.entity_id
_entity_poly.type
_entity_poly.pdbx_seq_one_letter_code
_entity_poly.pdbx_strand_id
1 'polypeptide(L)'
;LLIAFGFTVQRDYILSTQYQQGFWTDVSRLCPDMTQDTVILVEDASLARVEHMNPFAGQFARILGFIYKFPEAWIEPDNLRQSSQPKVLRLNSNWQANILIDNNLLRLDRKTLVKTRRNTPKSQLNSTNVIFLQAHQGQLVRKTDSLVIDDKTAQFKQNSSNLKMPPFEKGVLYPYLINDLSNQSINYLSTGSQEEATDQYEDENSI
;
A
#
# COMPACT_ATOMS: atom_id res chain seq x y z
N LEU A 1 -20.30 25.35 -18.07
CA LEU A 1 -20.08 23.90 -17.83
C LEU A 1 -18.59 23.55 -17.76
N LEU A 2 -17.80 23.82 -18.82
CA LEU A 2 -16.37 23.48 -18.88
C LEU A 2 -15.50 24.07 -17.76
N ILE A 3 -15.75 25.31 -17.36
CA ILE A 3 -14.98 25.97 -16.27
C ILE A 3 -15.24 25.28 -14.92
N ALA A 4 -16.50 25.00 -14.60
CA ALA A 4 -16.88 24.31 -13.37
C ALA A 4 -16.29 22.90 -13.30
N PHE A 5 -16.36 22.16 -14.42
CA PHE A 5 -15.71 20.86 -14.54
C PHE A 5 -14.18 20.95 -14.33
N GLY A 6 -13.53 21.95 -14.92
CA GLY A 6 -12.09 22.19 -14.73
C GLY A 6 -11.71 22.42 -13.27
N PHE A 7 -12.51 23.18 -12.52
CA PHE A 7 -12.29 23.38 -11.09
C PHE A 7 -12.45 22.08 -10.27
N THR A 8 -13.45 21.26 -10.59
CA THR A 8 -13.64 19.95 -9.92
C THR A 8 -12.43 19.05 -10.13
N VAL A 9 -11.96 18.92 -11.38
CA VAL A 9 -10.77 18.12 -11.70
C VAL A 9 -9.54 18.63 -10.96
N GLN A 10 -9.28 19.96 -10.97
CA GLN A 10 -8.13 20.53 -10.26
C GLN A 10 -8.20 20.28 -8.75
N ARG A 11 -9.39 20.39 -8.14
CA ARG A 11 -9.59 20.06 -6.73
C ARG A 11 -9.25 18.59 -6.44
N ASP A 12 -9.70 17.66 -7.29
CA ASP A 12 -9.41 16.24 -7.14
C ASP A 12 -7.92 15.93 -7.27
N TYR A 13 -7.20 16.64 -8.14
CA TYR A 13 -5.73 16.54 -8.22
C TYR A 13 -5.07 16.99 -6.91
N ILE A 14 -5.48 18.13 -6.35
CA ILE A 14 -4.95 18.63 -5.06
C ILE A 14 -5.21 17.61 -3.95
N LEU A 15 -6.45 17.12 -3.84
CA LEU A 15 -6.82 16.13 -2.84
C LEU A 15 -6.05 14.81 -3.02
N SER A 16 -5.89 14.34 -4.25
CA SER A 16 -5.12 13.13 -4.54
C SER A 16 -3.66 13.26 -4.11
N THR A 17 -3.02 14.40 -4.40
CA THR A 17 -1.65 14.67 -3.95
C THR A 17 -1.57 14.69 -2.43
N GLN A 18 -2.50 15.35 -1.76
CA GLN A 18 -2.57 15.39 -0.31
C GLN A 18 -2.77 13.99 0.31
N TYR A 19 -3.59 13.14 -0.30
CA TYR A 19 -3.80 11.77 0.14
C TYR A 19 -2.56 10.90 -0.03
N GLN A 20 -1.86 11.02 -1.17
CA GLN A 20 -0.58 10.35 -1.36
C GLN A 20 0.45 10.81 -0.32
N GLN A 21 0.54 12.11 -0.06
CA GLN A 21 1.48 12.67 0.92
C GLN A 21 1.21 12.13 2.33
N GLY A 22 -0.04 12.17 2.77
CA GLY A 22 -0.43 11.63 4.07
C GLY A 22 -0.13 10.14 4.19
N PHE A 23 -0.54 9.36 3.19
CA PHE A 23 -0.32 7.91 3.17
C PHE A 23 1.17 7.55 3.23
N TRP A 24 2.00 8.12 2.36
CA TRP A 24 3.42 7.78 2.30
C TRP A 24 4.19 8.28 3.53
N THR A 25 3.80 9.41 4.11
CA THR A 25 4.35 9.89 5.38
C THR A 25 4.07 8.90 6.51
N ASP A 26 2.84 8.38 6.61
CA ASP A 26 2.49 7.38 7.62
C ASP A 26 3.18 6.04 7.37
N VAL A 27 3.29 5.58 6.12
CA VAL A 27 4.07 4.38 5.80
C VAL A 27 5.51 4.52 6.27
N SER A 28 6.17 5.65 6.00
CA SER A 28 7.54 5.90 6.45
C SER A 28 7.66 5.88 7.97
N ARG A 29 6.70 6.47 8.69
CA ARG A 29 6.66 6.50 10.15
C ARG A 29 6.37 5.15 10.80
N LEU A 30 5.48 4.35 10.20
CA LEU A 30 5.02 3.06 10.74
C LEU A 30 5.95 1.90 10.37
N CYS A 31 6.75 2.07 9.32
CA CYS A 31 7.68 1.07 8.79
C CYS A 31 9.14 1.56 8.77
N PRO A 32 9.70 2.11 9.86
CA PRO A 32 11.07 2.63 9.85
C PRO A 32 12.13 1.51 9.85
N ASP A 33 11.72 0.29 10.19
CA ASP A 33 12.50 -0.95 10.27
C ASP A 33 12.39 -1.81 9.00
N MET A 34 12.05 -1.21 7.86
CA MET A 34 12.08 -1.91 6.57
C MET A 34 13.48 -2.46 6.30
N THR A 35 13.53 -3.73 5.94
CA THR A 35 14.75 -4.46 5.57
C THR A 35 14.57 -5.08 4.19
N GLN A 36 15.63 -5.70 3.66
CA GLN A 36 15.55 -6.56 2.50
C GLN A 36 14.33 -7.49 2.58
N ASP A 37 13.62 -7.64 1.45
CA ASP A 37 12.42 -8.45 1.26
C ASP A 37 11.19 -8.08 2.11
N THR A 38 11.22 -6.92 2.79
CA THR A 38 10.05 -6.46 3.55
C THR A 38 8.86 -6.19 2.63
N VAL A 39 7.72 -6.78 2.94
CA VAL A 39 6.46 -6.47 2.24
C VAL A 39 5.51 -5.77 3.20
N ILE A 40 5.02 -4.61 2.80
CA ILE A 40 4.01 -3.87 3.54
C ILE A 40 2.65 -4.18 2.90
N LEU A 41 1.75 -4.80 3.65
CA LEU A 41 0.38 -5.05 3.23
C LEU A 41 -0.53 -3.95 3.79
N VAL A 42 -1.40 -3.40 2.95
CA VAL A 42 -2.35 -2.34 3.33
C VAL A 42 -3.74 -2.70 2.83
N GLU A 43 -4.77 -2.49 3.64
CA GLU A 43 -6.16 -2.68 3.22
C GLU A 43 -6.67 -1.53 2.33
N ASP A 44 -6.96 -1.81 1.05
CA ASP A 44 -7.39 -0.78 0.08
C ASP A 44 -8.74 -0.17 0.41
N ALA A 45 -9.67 -0.95 0.96
CA ALA A 45 -11.03 -0.50 1.27
C ALA A 45 -11.06 0.69 2.24
N SER A 46 -10.00 0.83 3.04
CA SER A 46 -9.86 1.92 3.99
C SER A 46 -9.33 3.22 3.38
N LEU A 47 -8.85 3.19 2.14
CA LEU A 47 -8.24 4.33 1.47
C LEU A 47 -9.28 5.20 0.77
N ALA A 48 -9.20 6.51 0.98
CA ALA A 48 -10.08 7.49 0.34
C ALA A 48 -9.85 7.52 -1.19
N ARG A 49 -10.92 7.78 -1.93
CA ARG A 49 -10.91 7.97 -3.38
C ARG A 49 -11.51 9.34 -3.70
N VAL A 50 -11.06 9.94 -4.80
CA VAL A 50 -11.74 11.09 -5.41
C VAL A 50 -12.26 10.69 -6.78
N GLU A 51 -13.24 11.44 -7.27
CA GLU A 51 -14.08 11.04 -8.41
C GLU A 51 -13.29 10.92 -9.71
N HIS A 52 -12.43 11.89 -10.00
CA HIS A 52 -11.77 11.99 -11.31
C HIS A 52 -10.30 11.54 -11.31
N MET A 53 -9.72 11.24 -10.14
CA MET A 53 -8.30 10.87 -10.02
C MET A 53 -8.11 9.88 -8.89
N ASN A 54 -7.81 8.61 -9.17
CA ASN A 54 -7.54 7.66 -8.09
C ASN A 54 -6.14 7.94 -7.48
N PRO A 55 -6.04 8.37 -6.20
CA PRO A 55 -4.77 8.72 -5.57
C PRO A 55 -3.80 7.54 -5.46
N PHE A 56 -4.32 6.31 -5.53
CA PHE A 56 -3.56 5.09 -5.28
C PHE A 56 -3.49 4.20 -6.53
N ALA A 57 -3.80 4.75 -7.72
CA ALA A 57 -3.70 4.01 -8.98
C ALA A 57 -2.26 3.81 -9.45
N GLY A 58 -1.96 2.61 -9.95
CA GLY A 58 -0.71 2.28 -10.66
C GLY A 58 0.53 2.21 -9.76
N GLN A 59 1.47 1.32 -10.11
CA GLN A 59 2.84 1.17 -9.59
C GLN A 59 3.09 1.29 -8.06
N PHE A 60 2.06 1.17 -7.23
CA PHE A 60 2.12 1.31 -5.77
C PHE A 60 3.24 0.51 -5.10
N ALA A 61 3.47 -0.71 -5.60
CA ALA A 61 4.53 -1.61 -5.13
C ALA A 61 5.96 -1.08 -5.31
N ARG A 62 6.18 -0.07 -6.16
CA ARG A 62 7.51 0.43 -6.52
C ARG A 62 7.82 1.81 -5.96
N ILE A 63 6.81 2.53 -5.45
CA ILE A 63 6.97 3.94 -5.05
C ILE A 63 8.03 4.11 -3.95
N LEU A 64 8.18 3.13 -3.05
CA LEU A 64 9.23 3.17 -2.03
C LEU A 64 10.64 3.31 -2.62
N GLY A 65 10.95 2.64 -3.74
CA GLY A 65 12.26 2.76 -4.41
C GLY A 65 12.48 4.11 -5.10
N PHE A 66 11.44 4.94 -5.22
CA PHE A 66 11.55 6.32 -5.66
C PHE A 66 11.56 7.32 -4.49
N ILE A 67 10.96 6.96 -3.35
CA ILE A 67 11.01 7.74 -2.10
C ILE A 67 12.38 7.58 -1.43
N TYR A 68 12.97 6.39 -1.45
CA TYR A 68 14.23 6.06 -0.81
C TYR A 68 15.21 5.42 -1.77
N LYS A 69 16.50 5.68 -1.58
CA LYS A 69 17.57 4.93 -2.23
C LYS A 69 17.92 3.73 -1.37
N PHE A 70 17.49 2.56 -1.80
CA PHE A 70 17.86 1.30 -1.15
C PHE A 70 19.28 0.87 -1.53
N PRO A 71 19.95 0.07 -0.68
CA PRO A 71 21.25 -0.50 -1.01
C PRO A 71 21.25 -1.20 -2.37
N GLU A 72 22.32 -1.02 -3.13
CA GLU A 72 22.48 -1.61 -4.47
C GLU A 72 22.37 -3.14 -4.44
N ALA A 73 22.83 -3.78 -3.36
CA ALA A 73 22.71 -5.22 -3.14
C ALA A 73 21.25 -5.74 -3.08
N TRP A 74 20.25 -4.88 -2.92
CA TRP A 74 18.82 -5.26 -2.94
C TRP A 74 18.20 -5.16 -4.33
N ILE A 75 18.95 -4.62 -5.30
CA ILE A 75 18.55 -4.47 -6.69
C ILE A 75 19.10 -5.67 -7.45
N GLU A 76 18.23 -6.60 -7.84
CA GLU A 76 18.64 -7.68 -8.73
C GLU A 76 18.92 -7.10 -10.13
N PRO A 77 20.14 -7.26 -10.67
CA PRO A 77 20.56 -6.62 -11.92
C PRO A 77 19.75 -7.09 -13.15
N ASP A 78 19.24 -8.32 -13.12
CA ASP A 78 18.61 -8.94 -14.29
C ASP A 78 17.07 -9.00 -14.24
N ASN A 79 16.44 -8.56 -13.14
CA ASN A 79 14.98 -8.68 -13.02
C ASN A 79 14.36 -7.60 -12.12
N LEU A 80 13.95 -6.48 -12.74
CA LEU A 80 13.12 -5.45 -12.11
C LEU A 80 11.77 -5.97 -11.57
N ARG A 81 11.43 -7.25 -11.77
CA ARG A 81 10.26 -7.93 -11.21
C ARG A 81 10.54 -8.66 -9.89
N GLN A 82 11.81 -8.95 -9.56
CA GLN A 82 12.25 -9.72 -8.40
C GLN A 82 13.25 -8.95 -7.53
N SER A 83 13.19 -7.62 -7.52
CA SER A 83 13.96 -6.86 -6.55
C SER A 83 13.52 -7.18 -5.11
N SER A 84 14.52 -7.40 -4.26
CA SER A 84 14.40 -7.55 -2.80
C SER A 84 14.18 -6.22 -2.07
N GLN A 85 13.89 -5.14 -2.80
CA GLN A 85 13.50 -3.87 -2.20
C GLN A 85 12.16 -3.98 -1.46
N PRO A 86 11.99 -3.22 -0.36
CA PRO A 86 10.70 -3.06 0.28
C PRO A 86 9.61 -2.62 -0.70
N LYS A 87 8.43 -3.24 -0.57
CA LYS A 87 7.29 -2.99 -1.46
C LYS A 87 5.99 -2.87 -0.68
N VAL A 88 5.09 -2.01 -1.16
CA VAL A 88 3.74 -1.86 -0.61
C VAL A 88 2.72 -2.51 -1.53
N LEU A 89 1.98 -3.49 -1.01
CA LEU A 89 0.91 -4.17 -1.73
C LEU A 89 -0.43 -3.83 -1.08
N ARG A 90 -1.45 -3.64 -1.91
CA ARG A 90 -2.81 -3.34 -1.46
C ARG A 90 -3.67 -4.59 -1.53
N LEU A 91 -4.37 -4.87 -0.45
CA LEU A 91 -5.30 -5.97 -0.30
C LEU A 91 -6.69 -5.55 -0.77
N ASN A 92 -7.39 -6.45 -1.47
CA ASN A 92 -8.80 -6.27 -1.84
C ASN A 92 -9.69 -6.30 -0.59
N SER A 93 -10.91 -5.77 -0.67
CA SER A 93 -11.86 -5.73 0.45
C SER A 93 -12.20 -7.10 1.06
N ASN A 94 -12.10 -8.18 0.30
CA ASN A 94 -12.41 -9.56 0.71
C ASN A 94 -11.15 -10.45 0.82
N TRP A 95 -9.99 -9.86 1.06
CA TRP A 95 -8.72 -10.59 1.07
C TRP A 95 -8.68 -11.70 2.13
N GLN A 96 -9.33 -11.52 3.28
CA GLN A 96 -9.32 -12.48 4.39
C GLN A 96 -9.94 -13.83 3.98
N ALA A 97 -10.99 -13.80 3.15
CA ALA A 97 -11.63 -15.01 2.65
C ALA A 97 -10.81 -15.75 1.57
N ASN A 98 -9.75 -15.13 1.06
CA ASN A 98 -8.99 -15.65 -0.08
C ASN A 98 -7.51 -15.90 0.24
N ILE A 99 -7.01 -15.38 1.36
CA ILE A 99 -5.62 -15.57 1.76
C ILE A 99 -5.41 -17.00 2.27
N LEU A 100 -4.33 -17.62 1.82
CA LEU A 100 -3.93 -18.93 2.34
C LEU A 100 -2.75 -18.73 3.29
N ILE A 101 -2.90 -19.25 4.50
CA ILE A 101 -1.85 -19.29 5.52
C ILE A 101 -1.40 -20.75 5.67
N ASP A 102 -0.07 -20.95 5.72
CA ASP A 102 0.55 -22.25 6.01
C ASP A 102 1.93 -22.03 6.64
N ASN A 103 2.14 -22.43 7.90
CA ASN A 103 3.42 -22.30 8.61
C ASN A 103 4.09 -20.91 8.50
N ASN A 104 3.36 -19.83 8.83
CA ASN A 104 3.79 -18.42 8.65
C ASN A 104 4.07 -18.01 7.19
N LEU A 105 3.67 -18.81 6.21
CA LEU A 105 3.70 -18.44 4.81
C LEU A 105 2.33 -17.92 4.37
N LEU A 106 2.31 -16.70 3.84
CA LEU A 106 1.14 -16.11 3.20
C LEU A 106 1.22 -16.36 1.71
N ARG A 107 0.18 -16.94 1.12
CA ARG A 107 0.05 -17.04 -0.34
C ARG A 107 -0.93 -15.98 -0.81
N LEU A 108 -0.41 -15.05 -1.59
CA LEU A 108 -1.18 -13.95 -2.18
C LEU A 108 -1.32 -14.16 -3.68
N ASP A 109 -2.49 -13.82 -4.20
CA ASP A 109 -2.84 -13.91 -5.60
C ASP A 109 -3.74 -12.74 -6.05
N ARG A 110 -4.38 -12.90 -7.22
CA ARG A 110 -5.28 -11.90 -7.81
C ARG A 110 -6.58 -11.70 -7.03
N LYS A 111 -6.98 -12.64 -6.18
CA LYS A 111 -8.16 -12.50 -5.31
C LYS A 111 -7.81 -11.74 -4.03
N THR A 112 -6.59 -11.89 -3.52
CA THR A 112 -6.15 -11.16 -2.32
C THR A 112 -5.67 -9.74 -2.60
N LEU A 113 -5.07 -9.49 -3.77
CA LEU A 113 -4.41 -8.21 -4.09
C LEU A 113 -5.18 -7.39 -5.11
N VAL A 114 -5.22 -6.07 -4.91
CA VAL A 114 -5.76 -5.12 -5.89
C VAL A 114 -5.01 -5.27 -7.21
N LYS A 115 -5.77 -5.44 -8.31
CA LYS A 115 -5.20 -5.59 -9.65
C LYS A 115 -4.25 -4.43 -9.94
N THR A 116 -3.01 -4.76 -10.27
CA THR A 116 -2.10 -3.80 -10.90
C THR A 116 -2.04 -4.10 -12.40
N ARG A 117 -1.76 -3.08 -13.24
CA ARG A 117 -1.70 -3.22 -14.71
C ARG A 117 -0.69 -4.26 -15.22
N ARG A 118 0.13 -4.85 -14.35
CA ARG A 118 1.02 -5.98 -14.65
C ARG A 118 0.68 -7.13 -13.72
N ASN A 119 0.64 -8.35 -14.23
CA ASN A 119 0.40 -9.60 -13.50
C ASN A 119 0.75 -9.53 -12.02
N THR A 120 -0.25 -9.62 -11.14
CA THR A 120 -0.06 -9.86 -9.72
C THR A 120 0.75 -11.14 -9.57
N PRO A 121 2.00 -11.09 -9.09
CA PRO A 121 2.77 -12.31 -8.88
C PRO A 121 2.03 -13.16 -7.86
N LYS A 122 1.93 -14.47 -8.12
CA LYS A 122 1.65 -15.42 -7.04
C LYS A 122 2.84 -15.30 -6.09
N SER A 123 2.64 -14.66 -4.95
CA SER A 123 3.71 -14.42 -4.00
C SER A 123 3.49 -15.28 -2.77
N GLN A 124 4.52 -16.06 -2.44
CA GLN A 124 4.65 -16.66 -1.13
C GLN A 124 5.51 -15.73 -0.29
N LEU A 125 4.94 -15.22 0.80
CA LEU A 125 5.60 -14.28 1.69
C LEU A 125 5.77 -14.93 3.06
N ASN A 126 6.96 -14.84 3.63
CA ASN A 126 7.12 -15.15 5.04
C ASN A 126 6.48 -14.02 5.86
N SER A 127 5.47 -14.33 6.66
CA SER A 127 4.69 -13.36 7.43
C SER A 127 5.56 -12.57 8.40
N THR A 128 6.67 -13.13 8.88
CA THR A 128 7.61 -12.42 9.78
C THR A 128 8.40 -11.32 9.08
N ASN A 129 8.44 -11.32 7.74
CA ASN A 129 8.97 -10.24 6.91
C ASN A 129 7.86 -9.31 6.39
N VAL A 130 6.61 -9.54 6.79
CA VAL A 130 5.45 -8.74 6.38
C VAL A 130 5.09 -7.75 7.47
N ILE A 131 5.02 -6.46 7.11
CA ILE A 131 4.40 -5.43 7.95
C ILE A 131 2.95 -5.28 7.48
N PHE A 132 2.00 -5.49 8.39
CA PHE A 132 0.58 -5.29 8.08
C PHE A 132 0.10 -3.95 8.61
N LEU A 133 -0.42 -3.10 7.72
CA LEU A 133 -1.04 -1.83 8.06
C LEU A 133 -2.54 -1.89 7.81
N GLN A 134 -3.32 -1.43 8.78
CA GLN A 134 -4.77 -1.41 8.72
C GLN A 134 -5.28 -0.08 9.27
N ALA A 135 -6.42 0.40 8.74
CA ALA A 135 -7.10 1.53 9.33
C ALA A 135 -7.78 1.12 10.64
N HIS A 136 -7.53 1.89 11.70
CA HIS A 136 -8.18 1.74 12.99
C HIS A 136 -8.50 3.12 13.55
N GLN A 137 -9.77 3.37 13.87
CA GLN A 137 -10.24 4.65 14.42
C GLN A 137 -9.79 5.88 13.59
N GLY A 138 -9.85 5.76 12.25
CA GLY A 138 -9.47 6.85 11.34
C GLY A 138 -7.97 7.11 11.23
N GLN A 139 -7.12 6.18 11.69
CA GLN A 139 -5.67 6.25 11.53
C GLN A 139 -5.12 4.96 10.93
N LEU A 140 -4.05 5.08 10.14
CA LEU A 140 -3.30 3.92 9.69
C LEU A 140 -2.45 3.42 10.85
N VAL A 141 -2.58 2.14 11.20
CA VAL A 141 -1.84 1.52 12.29
C VAL A 141 -1.13 0.27 11.80
N ARG A 142 0.08 0.06 12.31
CA ARG A 142 0.79 -1.21 12.14
C ARG A 142 0.22 -2.24 13.11
N LYS A 143 -0.22 -3.37 12.57
CA LYS A 143 -0.67 -4.52 13.35
C LYS A 143 0.53 -5.39 13.70
N THR A 144 0.70 -5.62 14.99
CA THR A 144 1.71 -6.50 15.57
C THR A 144 1.11 -7.79 16.13
N ASP A 145 -0.20 -7.79 16.39
CA ASP A 145 -0.91 -8.99 16.83
C ASP A 145 -0.92 -10.05 15.73
N SER A 146 -1.05 -11.31 16.15
CA SER A 146 -1.17 -12.41 15.20
C SER A 146 -2.49 -12.33 14.44
N LEU A 147 -2.44 -12.55 13.14
CA LEU A 147 -3.62 -12.70 12.32
C LEU A 147 -4.15 -14.12 12.46
N VAL A 148 -5.43 -14.27 12.80
CA VAL A 148 -6.11 -15.57 12.87
C VAL A 148 -7.20 -15.62 11.79
N ILE A 149 -7.10 -16.58 10.87
CA ILE A 149 -8.08 -16.85 9.82
C ILE A 149 -8.26 -18.37 9.73
N ASP A 150 -9.49 -18.87 9.87
CA ASP A 150 -9.84 -20.30 9.80
C ASP A 150 -8.91 -21.20 10.64
N ASP A 151 -8.73 -20.84 11.91
CA ASP A 151 -7.84 -21.52 12.89
C ASP A 151 -6.34 -21.53 12.52
N LYS A 152 -5.95 -20.82 11.45
CA LYS A 152 -4.56 -20.63 11.08
C LYS A 152 -4.06 -19.29 11.57
N THR A 153 -2.83 -19.30 12.07
CA THR A 153 -2.20 -18.11 12.63
C THR A 153 -1.00 -17.70 11.81
N ALA A 154 -0.88 -16.41 11.53
CA ALA A 154 0.32 -15.81 10.96
C ALA A 154 0.83 -14.70 11.88
N GLN A 155 2.12 -14.73 12.19
CA GLN A 155 2.77 -13.66 12.93
C GLN A 155 3.40 -12.64 11.98
N PHE A 156 3.03 -11.38 12.13
CA PHE A 156 3.61 -10.29 11.36
C PHE A 156 4.90 -9.75 11.99
N LYS A 157 5.66 -9.00 11.19
CA LYS A 157 6.89 -8.34 11.62
C LYS A 157 6.59 -7.38 12.78
N GLN A 158 7.17 -7.67 13.94
CA GLN A 158 7.03 -6.86 15.14
C GLN A 158 7.72 -5.51 14.98
N ASN A 159 7.20 -4.46 15.61
CA ASN A 159 7.88 -3.17 15.66
C ASN A 159 9.01 -3.24 16.69
N SER A 160 10.22 -3.54 16.23
CA SER A 160 11.41 -3.71 17.07
C SER A 160 12.34 -2.49 17.07
N SER A 161 11.95 -1.41 16.38
CA SER A 161 12.83 -0.27 16.13
C SER A 161 12.40 0.97 16.89
N ASN A 162 13.38 1.63 17.51
CA ASN A 162 13.22 2.96 18.10
C ASN A 162 13.34 4.09 17.06
N LEU A 163 13.53 3.74 15.78
CA LEU A 163 13.63 4.71 14.70
C LEU A 163 12.27 5.36 14.46
N LYS A 164 12.27 6.67 14.26
CA LYS A 164 11.07 7.42 13.87
C LYS A 164 10.86 7.48 12.35
N MET A 165 11.92 7.25 11.58
CA MET A 165 11.94 7.27 10.12
C MET A 165 12.93 6.24 9.58
N PRO A 166 12.76 5.76 8.33
CA PRO A 166 13.67 4.82 7.71
C PRO A 166 15.08 5.43 7.54
N PRO A 167 16.16 4.68 7.79
CA PRO A 167 17.54 5.18 7.76
C PRO A 167 18.13 5.18 6.34
N PHE A 168 17.30 5.38 5.32
CA PHE A 168 17.73 5.36 3.91
C PHE A 168 17.95 6.76 3.38
N GLU A 169 18.83 6.90 2.39
CA GLU A 169 19.00 8.16 1.67
C GLU A 169 17.70 8.51 0.92
N LYS A 170 17.37 9.80 0.87
CA LYS A 170 16.16 10.31 0.21
C LYS A 170 16.27 10.18 -1.30
N GLY A 171 15.23 9.64 -1.93
CA GLY A 171 15.08 9.50 -3.36
C GLY A 171 14.39 10.70 -4.02
N VAL A 172 14.16 10.59 -5.33
CA VAL A 172 13.61 11.68 -6.17
C VAL A 172 12.19 12.09 -5.81
N LEU A 173 11.36 11.17 -5.29
CA LEU A 173 9.98 11.48 -4.90
C LEU A 173 9.85 11.88 -3.42
N TYR A 174 10.90 11.76 -2.61
CA TYR A 174 10.85 12.10 -1.20
C TYR A 174 10.26 13.50 -0.93
N PRO A 175 10.78 14.59 -1.53
CA PRO A 175 10.31 15.94 -1.19
C PRO A 175 8.86 16.21 -1.63
N TYR A 176 8.29 15.36 -2.49
CA TYR A 176 6.93 15.52 -3.00
C TYR A 176 5.90 14.66 -2.26
N LEU A 177 6.34 13.52 -1.70
CA LEU A 177 5.46 12.52 -1.09
C LEU A 177 5.61 12.43 0.44
N ILE A 178 6.72 12.88 1.01
CA ILE A 178 6.93 12.83 2.46
C ILE A 178 6.87 14.25 3.01
N ASN A 179 5.91 14.49 3.90
CA ASN A 179 5.80 15.76 4.60
C ASN A 179 6.41 15.65 6.00
N ASP A 180 7.70 15.97 6.09
CA ASP A 180 8.48 15.97 7.35
C ASP A 180 7.91 16.98 8.40
N LEU A 181 7.04 17.91 7.98
CA LEU A 181 6.53 19.02 8.81
C LEU A 181 5.11 18.80 9.34
N SER A 182 4.35 17.83 8.83
CA SER A 182 2.97 17.61 9.27
C SER A 182 2.88 16.45 10.28
N ASN A 183 2.74 16.78 11.55
CA ASN A 183 2.15 15.86 12.55
C ASN A 183 0.63 15.67 12.34
N GLN A 184 0.02 16.33 11.36
CA GLN A 184 -1.37 16.14 10.99
C GLN A 184 -1.46 15.15 9.82
N SER A 185 -2.01 13.97 10.11
CA SER A 185 -2.49 13.07 9.07
C SER A 185 -3.61 13.78 8.32
N ILE A 186 -3.37 14.16 7.06
CA ILE A 186 -4.46 14.46 6.14
C ILE A 186 -5.36 13.23 6.13
N ASN A 187 -6.68 13.39 6.23
CA ASN A 187 -7.57 12.24 6.25
C ASN A 187 -7.67 11.60 4.85
N TYR A 188 -6.73 10.70 4.56
CA TYR A 188 -6.70 9.86 3.37
C TYR A 188 -7.41 8.51 3.58
N LEU A 189 -8.10 8.35 4.71
CA LEU A 189 -8.88 7.17 5.03
C LEU A 189 -10.37 7.46 4.81
N SER A 190 -11.10 6.47 4.31
CA SER A 190 -12.55 6.58 4.18
C SER A 190 -13.18 6.55 5.58
N THR A 191 -14.00 7.55 5.89
CA THR A 191 -14.94 7.48 7.01
C THR A 191 -16.00 6.46 6.62
N GLY A 192 -15.92 5.24 7.16
CA GLY A 192 -16.70 4.09 6.71
C GLY A 192 -18.12 4.41 6.28
N SER A 193 -18.39 4.22 4.98
CA SER A 193 -19.68 3.82 4.45
C SER A 193 -19.35 2.73 3.43
N GLN A 194 -19.81 1.52 3.70
CA GLN A 194 -19.84 0.49 2.67
C GLN A 194 -20.80 0.96 1.59
N GLU A 195 -20.27 1.53 0.52
CA GLU A 195 -20.96 1.51 -0.78
C GLU A 195 -20.14 0.61 -1.69
N GLU A 196 -20.73 -0.54 -2.00
CA GLU A 196 -20.28 -1.47 -3.02
C GLU A 196 -20.21 -0.73 -4.36
N ALA A 197 -19.03 -0.25 -4.73
CA ALA A 197 -18.74 0.01 -6.13
C ALA A 197 -18.57 -1.35 -6.82
N THR A 198 -19.67 -1.88 -7.34
CA THR A 198 -19.64 -2.95 -8.34
C THR A 198 -18.75 -2.52 -9.50
N ASP A 199 -17.59 -3.16 -9.63
CA ASP A 199 -16.77 -3.13 -10.84
C ASP A 199 -17.58 -3.78 -11.98
N GLN A 200 -18.35 -2.97 -12.71
CA GLN A 200 -18.78 -3.32 -14.07
C GLN A 200 -17.74 -2.77 -15.04
N TYR A 201 -16.71 -3.58 -15.30
CA TYR A 201 -16.08 -3.59 -16.62
C TYR A 201 -16.66 -4.80 -17.34
N GLU A 202 -17.73 -4.57 -18.10
CA GLU A 202 -18.26 -5.54 -19.04
C GLU A 202 -17.20 -5.89 -20.08
N ASP A 203 -17.03 -7.19 -20.29
CA ASP A 203 -16.38 -7.81 -21.45
C ASP A 203 -17.15 -7.41 -22.72
N GLU A 204 -16.79 -6.28 -23.32
CA GLU A 204 -17.00 -6.07 -24.75
C GLU A 204 -15.72 -6.46 -25.48
N ASN A 205 -15.60 -7.75 -25.79
CA ASN A 205 -14.98 -8.26 -27.02
C ASN A 205 -15.23 -9.77 -27.15
N SER A 206 -16.41 -10.10 -27.64
CA SER A 206 -16.68 -11.37 -28.31
C SER A 206 -17.57 -11.09 -29.51
N ILE A 207 -16.92 -10.83 -30.64
CA ILE A 207 -17.42 -11.09 -32.00
C ILE A 207 -16.32 -11.87 -32.72
#